data_AF-A0A8T3DCF0-F1
#
_entry.id   AF-A0A8T3DCF0-F1
#
_cell.length_a   1.000
_cell.length_b   1.000
_cell.length_c   1.000
_cell.angle_alpha   90.00
_cell.angle_beta   90.00
_cell.angle_gamma   90.00
#
_symmetry.space_group_name_H-M   'P 1'
#
loop_
_entity.id
_entity.type
_entity.pdbx_description
1 polymer ?
#
loop_
_entity_poly.entity_id
_entity_poly.type
_entity_poly.pdbx_seq_one_letter_code
_entity_poly.pdbx_strand_id
1 'polypeptide(L)'
;MEQPGPQCTHATVLSTQEDRQSAHFEMQLEAPQYNAENTVNLVSLVEHTREQDNYDRINKTLTKDLEETKNNLKMSSGAVCSLKRALSAKEGELATSRYQVDELKQELKDRMAQLQAMSRKFSCLREGKANEEVIATLETENDTLRQLTAQLKEELSQKDHQAAHNMDEVQKLQHDLALERASQAELRRQGQANQSITASLHLQLSKSKVSLEQVQSRYERLRVKILQAVYTAPGVKQPLNEISDTELLQTMQNIIDDRTTFHQRLQQKGEKMPPLTTVEVPGAKTTYTSLKRN
;
A
#
# COMPACT_ATOMS: atom_id res chain seq x y z
N MET A 1 -68.42 72.42 -49.71
CA MET A 1 -69.73 71.86 -49.32
C MET A 1 -69.97 72.27 -47.89
N GLU A 2 -71.07 72.86 -47.47
CA GLU A 2 -72.18 73.58 -48.09
C GLU A 2 -72.92 74.16 -46.88
N GLN A 3 -73.36 75.41 -46.99
CA GLN A 3 -74.34 76.05 -46.09
C GLN A 3 -75.72 75.34 -46.23
N PRO A 4 -76.76 75.55 -45.36
CA PRO A 4 -77.38 76.87 -45.17
C PRO A 4 -78.10 77.17 -43.82
N GLY A 5 -78.49 78.45 -43.67
CA GLY A 5 -79.50 78.95 -42.71
C GLY A 5 -80.94 78.55 -43.08
N PRO A 6 -82.01 79.07 -42.41
CA PRO A 6 -82.59 80.42 -42.66
C PRO A 6 -82.97 81.22 -41.36
N GLN A 7 -83.02 82.57 -41.32
CA GLN A 7 -84.14 83.52 -41.65
C GLN A 7 -85.45 83.29 -40.87
N CYS A 8 -86.33 84.22 -40.47
CA CYS A 8 -86.52 85.69 -40.46
C CYS A 8 -87.93 85.90 -39.84
N THR A 9 -88.28 87.03 -39.19
CA THR A 9 -89.53 87.80 -39.47
C THR A 9 -89.65 89.08 -38.63
N HIS A 10 -89.96 90.16 -39.35
CA HIS A 10 -90.40 91.50 -38.97
C HIS A 10 -91.87 91.56 -38.49
N ALA A 11 -92.22 92.60 -37.72
CA ALA A 11 -93.35 93.54 -37.92
C ALA A 11 -93.61 94.34 -36.61
N THR A 12 -94.28 95.50 -36.53
CA THR A 12 -94.52 96.70 -37.35
C THR A 12 -95.31 97.64 -36.41
N VAL A 13 -94.82 98.87 -36.30
CA VAL A 13 -95.46 100.17 -35.97
C VAL A 13 -97.00 100.21 -35.90
N LEU A 14 -97.56 100.89 -34.91
CA LEU A 14 -98.70 101.82 -35.11
C LEU A 14 -98.65 102.98 -34.10
N SER A 15 -98.60 104.18 -34.67
CA SER A 15 -98.82 105.50 -34.09
C SER A 15 -100.32 105.77 -33.98
N THR A 16 -100.76 106.54 -32.98
CA THR A 16 -101.77 107.60 -33.18
C THR A 16 -101.67 108.64 -32.08
N GLN A 17 -101.28 109.83 -32.49
CA GLN A 17 -101.50 111.12 -31.86
C GLN A 17 -102.78 111.69 -32.50
N GLU A 18 -103.73 112.20 -31.72
CA GLU A 18 -104.71 113.16 -32.20
C GLU A 18 -105.22 114.06 -31.07
N ASP A 19 -105.56 115.27 -31.50
CA ASP A 19 -105.53 116.55 -30.81
C ASP A 19 -106.96 117.08 -30.63
N ARG A 20 -107.14 118.04 -29.69
CA ARG A 20 -108.16 119.13 -29.69
C ARG A 20 -109.64 118.73 -29.42
N GLN A 21 -110.51 119.51 -28.77
CA GLN A 21 -110.59 120.95 -28.48
C GLN A 21 -111.71 121.23 -27.44
N SER A 22 -111.47 122.24 -26.60
CA SER A 22 -112.36 123.29 -26.05
C SER A 22 -113.82 123.01 -25.67
N ALA A 23 -114.20 123.36 -24.41
CA ALA A 23 -114.92 124.61 -24.10
C ALA A 23 -115.45 124.67 -22.63
N HIS A 24 -115.01 125.72 -21.92
CA HIS A 24 -115.75 126.62 -21.02
C HIS A 24 -116.99 126.10 -20.24
N PHE A 25 -116.85 126.01 -18.92
CA PHE A 25 -117.90 126.38 -17.97
C PHE A 25 -117.25 126.87 -16.65
N GLU A 26 -117.29 128.17 -16.42
CA GLU A 26 -116.99 128.78 -15.10
C GLU A 26 -118.24 128.67 -14.22
N MET A 27 -118.10 128.13 -13.01
CA MET A 27 -118.76 128.72 -11.83
C MET A 27 -118.23 128.16 -10.50
N GLN A 28 -117.69 129.09 -9.71
CA GLN A 28 -117.78 129.22 -8.25
C GLN A 28 -116.96 128.33 -7.30
N LEU A 29 -116.31 129.08 -6.39
CA LEU A 29 -115.45 128.73 -5.26
C LEU A 29 -115.90 127.55 -4.41
N GLU A 30 -114.93 126.70 -4.05
CA GLU A 30 -114.61 126.34 -2.66
C GLU A 30 -113.15 125.88 -2.59
N ALA A 31 -112.34 126.47 -1.71
CA ALA A 31 -110.99 126.00 -1.44
C ALA A 31 -111.06 124.78 -0.50
N PRO A 32 -110.53 123.59 -0.85
CA PRO A 32 -110.39 122.51 0.11
C PRO A 32 -109.13 122.76 0.96
N GLN A 33 -109.36 122.84 2.26
CA GLN A 33 -108.37 123.00 3.31
C GLN A 33 -107.29 121.90 3.24
N TYR A 34 -106.02 122.30 3.19
CA TYR A 34 -104.87 121.42 3.49
C TYR A 34 -104.92 121.02 4.98
N ASN A 35 -105.40 119.80 5.25
CA ASN A 35 -105.39 119.16 6.57
C ASN A 35 -104.04 118.44 6.79
N ALA A 36 -103.49 118.52 8.01
CA ALA A 36 -102.19 117.95 8.40
C ALA A 36 -102.18 116.41 8.63
N GLU A 37 -103.34 115.77 8.77
CA GLU A 37 -103.50 114.31 8.93
C GLU A 37 -103.37 113.56 7.61
N ASN A 38 -103.77 114.17 6.48
CA ASN A 38 -103.54 113.60 5.15
C ASN A 38 -102.04 113.58 4.76
N THR A 39 -101.24 114.52 5.27
CA THR A 39 -99.79 114.56 5.10
C THR A 39 -99.08 113.52 5.99
N VAL A 40 -99.54 113.28 7.22
CA VAL A 40 -98.97 112.27 8.13
C VAL A 40 -99.28 110.84 7.64
N ASN A 41 -100.49 110.56 7.15
CA ASN A 41 -100.81 109.28 6.52
C ASN A 41 -100.02 109.02 5.24
N LEU A 42 -99.72 110.07 4.46
CA LEU A 42 -98.88 109.95 3.26
C LEU A 42 -97.41 109.68 3.61
N VAL A 43 -96.88 110.30 4.67
CA VAL A 43 -95.50 110.05 5.15
C VAL A 43 -95.34 108.64 5.70
N SER A 44 -96.28 108.15 6.52
CA SER A 44 -96.26 106.77 7.03
C SER A 44 -96.38 105.73 5.90
N LEU A 45 -97.24 105.97 4.90
CA LEU A 45 -97.36 105.12 3.73
C LEU A 45 -96.09 105.11 2.87
N VAL A 46 -95.42 106.28 2.73
CA VAL A 46 -94.14 106.40 2.01
C VAL A 46 -93.00 105.70 2.77
N GLU A 47 -92.96 105.76 4.09
CA GLU A 47 -91.99 105.03 4.92
C GLU A 47 -92.22 103.51 4.83
N HIS A 48 -93.47 103.05 4.94
CA HIS A 48 -93.81 101.64 4.75
C HIS A 48 -93.49 101.15 3.32
N THR A 49 -93.74 101.98 2.30
CA THR A 49 -93.37 101.68 0.91
C THR A 49 -91.84 101.60 0.76
N ARG A 50 -91.08 102.46 1.42
CA ARG A 50 -89.61 102.41 1.44
C ARG A 50 -89.06 101.18 2.18
N GLU A 51 -89.68 100.79 3.29
CA GLU A 51 -89.34 99.55 4.00
C GLU A 51 -89.64 98.34 3.13
N GLN A 52 -90.79 98.32 2.46
CA GLN A 52 -91.16 97.26 1.53
C GLN A 52 -90.21 97.19 0.33
N ASP A 53 -89.83 98.33 -0.26
CA ASP A 53 -88.80 98.41 -1.29
C ASP A 53 -87.43 97.90 -0.78
N ASN A 54 -87.10 98.15 0.48
CA ASN A 54 -85.86 97.66 1.10
C ASN A 54 -85.90 96.14 1.30
N TYR A 55 -87.01 95.60 1.81
CA TYR A 55 -87.22 94.16 1.92
C TYR A 55 -87.19 93.48 0.55
N ASP A 56 -87.78 94.08 -0.48
CA ASP A 56 -87.73 93.56 -1.84
C ASP A 56 -86.30 93.57 -2.41
N ARG A 57 -85.50 94.60 -2.12
CA ARG A 57 -84.08 94.65 -2.49
C ARG A 57 -83.26 93.57 -1.77
N ILE A 58 -83.50 93.38 -0.46
CA ILE A 58 -82.82 92.36 0.34
C ILE A 58 -83.20 90.96 -0.15
N ASN A 59 -84.49 90.68 -0.39
CA ASN A 59 -84.96 89.40 -0.91
C ASN A 59 -84.41 89.09 -2.31
N LYS A 60 -84.31 90.10 -3.19
CA LYS A 60 -83.66 89.94 -4.50
C LYS A 60 -82.18 89.57 -4.36
N THR A 61 -81.46 90.23 -3.44
CA THR A 61 -80.05 89.93 -3.16
C THR A 61 -79.90 88.51 -2.59
N LEU A 62 -80.69 88.14 -1.58
CA LEU A 62 -80.67 86.81 -0.98
C LEU A 62 -81.00 85.71 -2.00
N THR A 63 -81.94 85.94 -2.92
CA THR A 63 -82.27 85.00 -3.99
C THR A 63 -81.10 84.80 -4.94
N LYS A 64 -80.39 85.88 -5.29
CA LYS A 64 -79.19 85.82 -6.13
C LYS A 64 -78.08 85.02 -5.46
N ASP A 65 -77.78 85.32 -4.19
CA ASP A 65 -76.74 84.64 -3.42
C ASP A 65 -77.07 83.15 -3.22
N LEU A 66 -78.36 82.82 -3.03
CA LEU A 66 -78.83 81.44 -2.96
C LEU A 66 -78.61 80.68 -4.27
N GLU A 67 -78.90 81.30 -5.42
CA GLU A 67 -78.67 80.65 -6.72
C GLU A 67 -77.17 80.53 -7.03
N GLU A 68 -76.34 81.51 -6.63
CA GLU A 68 -74.88 81.43 -6.75
C GLU A 68 -74.30 80.30 -5.89
N THR A 69 -74.67 80.23 -4.61
CA THR A 69 -74.23 79.15 -3.71
C THR A 69 -74.70 77.78 -4.18
N LYS A 70 -75.91 77.66 -4.72
CA LYS A 70 -76.44 76.43 -5.32
C LYS A 70 -75.67 76.03 -6.58
N ASN A 71 -75.29 76.98 -7.44
CA ASN A 71 -74.46 76.71 -8.61
C ASN A 71 -73.04 76.27 -8.20
N ASN A 72 -72.45 76.93 -7.22
CA ASN A 72 -71.16 76.55 -6.65
C ASN A 72 -71.21 75.14 -6.03
N LEU A 73 -72.29 74.81 -5.31
CA LEU A 73 -72.52 73.46 -4.77
C LEU A 73 -72.62 72.41 -5.88
N LYS A 74 -73.35 72.68 -6.96
CA LYS A 74 -73.44 71.78 -8.12
C LYS A 74 -72.07 71.55 -8.78
N MET A 75 -71.29 72.62 -8.97
CA MET A 75 -69.94 72.52 -9.55
C MET A 75 -68.99 71.73 -8.64
N SER A 76 -69.00 72.03 -7.34
CA SER A 76 -68.22 71.29 -6.33
C SER A 76 -68.63 69.82 -6.29
N SER A 77 -69.93 69.52 -6.30
CA SER A 77 -70.44 68.15 -6.38
C SER A 77 -69.96 67.43 -7.65
N GLY A 78 -69.94 68.11 -8.81
CA GLY A 78 -69.41 67.59 -10.06
C GLY A 78 -67.91 67.28 -9.99
N ALA A 79 -67.12 68.19 -9.39
CA ALA A 79 -65.69 67.99 -9.17
C ALA A 79 -65.42 66.81 -8.23
N VAL A 80 -66.17 66.69 -7.12
CA VAL A 80 -66.09 65.55 -6.20
C VAL A 80 -66.42 64.24 -6.91
N CYS A 81 -67.47 64.21 -7.73
CA CYS A 81 -67.81 63.02 -8.52
C CYS A 81 -66.71 62.65 -9.53
N SER A 82 -66.10 63.63 -10.19
CA SER A 82 -64.98 63.39 -11.12
C SER A 82 -63.75 62.84 -10.41
N LEU A 83 -63.37 63.45 -9.28
CA LEU A 83 -62.24 63.01 -8.46
C LEU A 83 -62.47 61.61 -7.89
N LYS A 84 -63.68 61.27 -7.45
CA LYS A 84 -64.03 59.91 -7.00
C LYS A 84 -63.83 58.86 -8.10
N ARG A 85 -64.24 59.17 -9.35
CA ARG A 85 -64.02 58.26 -10.49
C ARG A 85 -62.52 58.09 -10.79
N ALA A 86 -61.76 59.18 -10.77
CA ALA A 86 -60.32 59.14 -10.98
C ALA A 86 -59.59 58.35 -9.88
N LEU A 87 -60.00 58.51 -8.61
CA LEU A 87 -59.49 57.75 -7.48
C LEU A 87 -59.77 56.26 -7.66
N SER A 88 -61.01 55.88 -7.99
CA SER A 88 -61.37 54.48 -8.22
C SER A 88 -60.58 53.84 -9.38
N ALA A 89 -60.33 54.59 -10.46
CA ALA A 89 -59.47 54.11 -11.54
C ALA A 89 -58.03 53.87 -11.07
N LYS A 90 -57.47 54.78 -10.25
CA LYS A 90 -56.12 54.64 -9.68
C LYS A 90 -56.03 53.53 -8.63
N GLU A 91 -57.08 53.28 -7.86
CA GLU A 91 -57.18 52.12 -6.96
C GLU A 91 -57.15 50.81 -7.76
N GLY A 92 -57.85 50.75 -8.89
CA GLY A 92 -57.80 49.62 -9.82
C GLY A 92 -56.39 49.39 -10.39
N GLU A 93 -55.76 50.44 -10.91
CA GLU A 93 -54.37 50.37 -11.39
C GLU A 93 -53.41 49.88 -10.29
N LEU A 94 -53.53 50.43 -9.07
CA LEU A 94 -52.72 50.01 -7.93
C LEU A 94 -52.93 48.54 -7.56
N ALA A 95 -54.17 48.06 -7.58
CA ALA A 95 -54.48 46.66 -7.32
C ALA A 95 -53.84 45.73 -8.37
N THR A 96 -53.91 46.09 -9.66
CA THR A 96 -53.26 45.31 -10.73
C THR A 96 -51.74 45.30 -10.60
N SER A 97 -51.14 46.45 -10.28
CA SER A 97 -49.69 46.54 -10.07
C SER A 97 -49.23 45.73 -8.84
N ARG A 98 -50.01 45.75 -7.75
CA ARG A 98 -49.73 44.91 -6.56
C ARG A 98 -49.74 43.43 -6.91
N TYR A 99 -50.73 42.97 -7.68
CA TYR A 99 -50.80 41.58 -8.14
C TYR A 99 -49.56 41.20 -8.96
N GLN A 100 -49.17 42.03 -9.93
CA GLN A 100 -47.96 41.79 -10.74
C GLN A 100 -46.68 41.73 -9.90
N VAL A 101 -46.56 42.59 -8.89
CA VAL A 101 -45.42 42.56 -7.96
C VAL A 101 -45.37 41.24 -7.18
N ASP A 102 -46.52 40.75 -6.71
CA ASP A 102 -46.58 39.50 -5.95
C ASP A 102 -46.32 38.28 -6.83
N GLU A 103 -46.81 38.28 -8.08
CA GLU A 103 -46.52 37.27 -9.10
C GLU A 103 -45.01 37.22 -9.42
N LEU A 104 -44.39 38.36 -9.74
CA LEU A 104 -42.95 38.44 -10.01
C LEU A 104 -42.10 38.03 -8.81
N LYS A 105 -42.52 38.36 -7.58
CA LYS A 105 -41.83 37.89 -6.37
C LYS A 105 -41.90 36.37 -6.23
N GLN A 106 -43.03 35.76 -6.59
CA GLN A 106 -43.17 34.31 -6.55
C GLN A 106 -42.30 33.66 -7.62
N GLU A 107 -42.32 34.16 -8.86
CA GLU A 107 -41.44 33.68 -9.92
C GLU A 107 -39.95 33.79 -9.55
N LEU A 108 -39.55 34.91 -8.92
CA LEU A 108 -38.17 35.09 -8.45
C LEU A 108 -37.79 34.01 -7.43
N LYS A 109 -38.66 33.73 -6.45
CA LYS A 109 -38.42 32.66 -5.46
C LYS A 109 -38.29 31.29 -6.13
N ASP A 110 -39.17 30.98 -7.07
CA ASP A 110 -39.16 29.69 -7.77
C ASP A 110 -37.90 29.53 -8.62
N ARG A 111 -37.47 30.60 -9.31
CA ARG A 111 -36.20 30.62 -10.07
C ARG A 111 -34.98 30.50 -9.16
N MET A 112 -34.97 31.16 -8.00
CA MET A 112 -33.90 31.00 -7.01
C MET A 112 -33.80 29.56 -6.51
N ALA A 113 -34.93 28.93 -6.18
CA ALA A 113 -34.97 27.53 -5.75
C ALA A 113 -34.47 26.60 -6.87
N GLN A 114 -34.86 26.85 -8.12
CA GLN A 114 -34.38 26.08 -9.27
C GLN A 114 -32.86 26.23 -9.46
N LEU A 115 -32.32 27.45 -9.38
CA LEU A 115 -30.88 27.71 -9.50
C LEU A 115 -30.09 27.02 -8.37
N GLN A 116 -30.59 27.06 -7.14
CA GLN A 116 -29.96 26.37 -6.01
C GLN A 116 -29.97 24.85 -6.21
N ALA A 117 -31.08 24.27 -6.67
CA ALA A 117 -31.18 22.85 -6.99
C ALA A 117 -30.20 22.43 -8.11
N MET A 118 -30.09 23.23 -9.18
CA MET A 118 -29.13 23.01 -10.25
C MET A 118 -27.69 23.13 -9.76
N SER A 119 -27.37 24.15 -8.96
CA SER A 119 -26.05 24.33 -8.36
C SER A 119 -25.65 23.11 -7.53
N ARG A 120 -26.55 22.62 -6.66
CA ARG A 120 -26.33 21.39 -5.88
C ARG A 120 -26.09 20.18 -6.79
N LYS A 121 -26.89 20.01 -7.85
CA LYS A 121 -26.72 18.91 -8.81
C LYS A 121 -25.35 18.96 -9.49
N PHE A 122 -24.90 20.14 -9.93
CA PHE A 122 -23.58 20.30 -10.54
C PHE A 122 -22.44 20.04 -9.55
N SER A 123 -22.58 20.44 -8.29
CA SER A 123 -21.61 20.12 -7.24
C SER A 123 -21.50 18.61 -7.01
N CYS A 124 -22.64 17.92 -6.87
CA CYS A 124 -22.66 16.45 -6.70
C CYS A 124 -22.09 15.72 -7.91
N LEU A 125 -22.36 16.17 -9.15
CA LEU A 125 -21.78 15.58 -10.35
C LEU A 125 -20.26 15.75 -10.42
N ARG A 126 -19.76 16.92 -10.03
CA ARG A 126 -18.32 17.20 -9.99
C ARG A 126 -17.61 16.34 -8.94
N GLU A 127 -18.20 16.24 -7.75
CA GLU A 127 -17.68 15.40 -6.67
C GLU A 127 -17.75 13.91 -7.03
N GLY A 128 -18.84 13.46 -7.65
CA GLY A 128 -18.99 12.10 -8.17
C GLY A 128 -17.89 11.73 -9.15
N LYS A 129 -17.63 12.60 -10.15
CA LYS A 129 -16.55 12.38 -11.12
C LYS A 129 -15.16 12.35 -10.45
N ALA A 130 -14.89 13.25 -9.52
CA ALA A 130 -13.63 13.27 -8.78
C ALA A 130 -13.44 11.97 -7.97
N ASN A 131 -14.50 11.46 -7.34
CA ASN A 131 -14.48 10.20 -6.61
C ASN A 131 -14.29 9.00 -7.54
N GLU A 132 -14.93 8.97 -8.72
CA GLU A 132 -14.72 7.94 -9.74
C GLU A 132 -13.25 7.88 -10.19
N GLU A 133 -12.62 9.04 -10.44
CA GLU A 133 -11.19 9.11 -10.79
C GLU A 133 -10.31 8.53 -9.67
N VAL A 134 -10.58 8.87 -8.40
CA VAL A 134 -9.87 8.31 -7.25
C VAL A 134 -10.07 6.79 -7.14
N ILE A 135 -11.31 6.31 -7.29
CA ILE A 135 -11.61 4.87 -7.25
C ILE A 135 -10.85 4.15 -8.35
N ALA A 136 -10.84 4.67 -9.59
CA ALA A 136 -10.10 4.07 -10.69
C ALA A 136 -8.59 3.99 -10.39
N THR A 137 -7.99 5.04 -9.80
CA THR A 137 -6.58 4.99 -9.41
C THR A 137 -6.32 3.95 -8.32
N LEU A 138 -7.18 3.84 -7.30
CA LEU A 138 -7.06 2.85 -6.24
C LEU A 138 -7.23 1.42 -6.77
N GLU A 139 -8.13 1.18 -7.72
CA GLU A 139 -8.30 -0.12 -8.37
C GLU A 139 -7.03 -0.53 -9.13
N THR A 140 -6.46 0.39 -9.92
CA THR A 140 -5.20 0.12 -10.64
C THR A 140 -4.02 -0.17 -9.71
N GLU A 141 -3.91 0.54 -8.58
CA GLU A 141 -2.90 0.28 -7.57
C GLU A 141 -3.14 -1.06 -6.89
N ASN A 142 -4.40 -1.41 -6.58
CA ASN A 142 -4.75 -2.68 -5.97
C ASN A 142 -4.37 -3.86 -6.87
N ASP A 143 -4.64 -3.77 -8.17
CA ASP A 143 -4.27 -4.79 -9.15
C ASP A 143 -2.75 -4.92 -9.28
N THR A 144 -2.03 -3.80 -9.29
CA THR A 144 -0.56 -3.79 -9.30
C THR A 144 0.01 -4.47 -8.05
N LEU A 145 -0.53 -4.16 -6.87
CA LEU A 145 -0.12 -4.78 -5.60
C LEU A 145 -0.42 -6.28 -5.57
N ARG A 146 -1.56 -6.72 -6.12
CA ARG A 146 -1.90 -8.14 -6.25
C ARG A 146 -0.92 -8.87 -7.16
N GLN A 147 -0.56 -8.27 -8.30
CA GLN A 147 0.41 -8.84 -9.22
C GLN A 147 1.79 -8.96 -8.56
N LEU A 148 2.26 -7.91 -7.89
CA LEU A 148 3.53 -7.94 -7.15
C LEU A 148 3.51 -9.01 -6.04
N THR A 149 2.41 -9.11 -5.31
CA THR A 149 2.24 -10.13 -4.27
C THR A 149 2.29 -11.54 -4.85
N ALA A 150 1.70 -11.77 -6.03
CA ALA A 150 1.75 -13.06 -6.70
C ALA A 150 3.19 -13.41 -7.13
N GLN A 151 3.91 -12.46 -7.72
CA GLN A 151 5.32 -12.64 -8.11
C GLN A 151 6.20 -12.95 -6.90
N LEU A 152 6.06 -12.19 -5.81
CA LEU A 152 6.84 -12.41 -4.59
C LEU A 152 6.56 -13.79 -3.96
N LYS A 153 5.31 -14.26 -4.02
CA LYS A 153 4.95 -15.61 -3.54
C LYS A 153 5.58 -16.70 -4.40
N GLU A 154 5.63 -16.52 -5.71
CA GLU A 154 6.29 -17.44 -6.63
C GLU A 154 7.80 -17.49 -6.38
N GLU A 155 8.46 -16.33 -6.30
CA GLU A 155 9.88 -16.25 -5.98
C GLU A 155 10.20 -16.87 -4.62
N LEU A 156 9.39 -16.61 -3.60
CA LEU A 156 9.56 -17.20 -2.28
C LEU A 156 9.48 -18.73 -2.35
N SER A 157 8.48 -19.26 -3.05
CA SER A 157 8.34 -20.70 -3.29
C SER A 157 9.58 -21.27 -3.99
N GLN A 158 10.09 -20.62 -5.04
CA GLN A 158 11.31 -21.07 -5.73
C GLN A 158 12.53 -21.08 -4.79
N LYS A 159 12.67 -20.06 -3.94
CA LYS A 159 13.76 -20.00 -2.94
C LYS A 159 13.63 -21.08 -1.87
N ASP A 160 12.41 -21.38 -1.41
CA ASP A 160 12.16 -22.47 -0.46
C ASP A 160 12.51 -23.84 -1.05
N HIS A 161 12.16 -24.09 -2.32
CA HIS A 161 12.57 -25.31 -3.02
C HIS A 161 14.10 -25.42 -3.13
N GLN A 162 14.78 -24.33 -3.46
CA GLN A 162 16.24 -24.30 -3.55
C GLN A 162 16.90 -24.50 -2.18
N ALA A 163 16.33 -23.92 -1.12
CA ALA A 163 16.82 -24.11 0.24
C ALA A 163 16.66 -25.57 0.69
N ALA A 164 15.51 -26.21 0.39
CA ALA A 164 15.28 -27.62 0.67
C ALA A 164 16.29 -28.52 -0.06
N HIS A 165 16.48 -28.29 -1.37
CA HIS A 165 17.48 -29.03 -2.16
C HIS A 165 18.89 -28.89 -1.60
N ASN A 166 19.30 -27.67 -1.25
CA ASN A 166 20.62 -27.43 -0.68
C ASN A 166 20.78 -28.10 0.69
N MET A 167 19.72 -28.14 1.50
CA MET A 167 19.74 -28.83 2.79
C MET A 167 19.90 -30.34 2.61
N ASP A 168 19.23 -30.94 1.63
CA ASP A 168 19.39 -32.36 1.29
C ASP A 168 20.82 -32.67 0.81
N GLU A 169 21.40 -31.82 -0.03
CA GLU A 169 22.80 -31.97 -0.48
C GLU A 169 23.79 -31.85 0.68
N VAL A 170 23.58 -30.89 1.60
CA VAL A 170 24.39 -30.78 2.81
C VAL A 170 24.29 -32.05 3.67
N GLN A 171 23.10 -32.62 3.83
CA GLN A 171 22.93 -33.86 4.59
C GLN A 171 23.64 -35.04 3.93
N LYS A 172 23.56 -35.19 2.61
CA LYS A 172 24.30 -36.22 1.86
C LYS A 172 25.81 -36.06 2.04
N LEU A 173 26.34 -34.86 1.83
CA LEU A 173 27.77 -34.59 1.99
C LEU A 173 28.26 -34.84 3.43
N GLN A 174 27.44 -34.52 4.43
CA GLN A 174 27.76 -34.83 5.82
C GLN A 174 27.81 -36.34 6.07
N HIS A 175 26.90 -37.10 5.48
CA HIS A 175 26.89 -38.56 5.55
C HIS A 175 28.14 -39.16 4.89
N ASP A 176 28.45 -38.74 3.67
CA ASP A 176 29.63 -39.21 2.92
C ASP A 176 30.93 -38.89 3.66
N LEU A 177 31.04 -37.68 4.22
CA LEU A 177 32.18 -37.29 5.03
C LEU A 177 32.32 -38.15 6.30
N ALA A 178 31.22 -38.59 6.91
CA ALA A 178 31.25 -39.48 8.05
C ALA A 178 31.74 -40.89 7.66
N LEU A 179 31.28 -41.42 6.52
CA LEU A 179 31.75 -42.69 5.98
C LEU A 179 33.24 -42.66 5.64
N GLU A 180 33.70 -41.59 4.97
CA GLU A 180 35.11 -41.43 4.59
C GLU A 180 36.01 -41.34 5.83
N ARG A 181 35.58 -40.61 6.87
CA ARG A 181 36.30 -40.56 8.16
C ARG A 181 36.41 -41.92 8.82
N ALA A 182 35.36 -42.73 8.79
CA ALA A 182 35.38 -44.08 9.35
C ALA A 182 36.34 -45.00 8.56
N SER A 183 36.28 -44.96 7.23
CA SER A 183 37.21 -45.68 6.34
C SER A 183 38.67 -45.29 6.60
N GLN A 184 38.95 -43.98 6.69
CA GLN A 184 40.30 -43.48 6.94
C GLN A 184 40.83 -43.88 8.32
N ALA A 185 39.97 -43.93 9.34
CA ALA A 185 40.34 -44.40 10.67
C ALA A 185 40.73 -45.89 10.66
N GLU A 186 39.95 -46.72 9.96
CA GLU A 186 40.24 -48.15 9.81
C GLU A 186 41.55 -48.40 9.04
N LEU A 187 41.77 -47.70 7.93
CA LEU A 187 43.01 -47.80 7.16
C LEU A 187 44.23 -47.39 8.00
N ARG A 188 44.12 -46.33 8.80
CA ARG A 188 45.18 -45.93 9.75
C ARG A 188 45.46 -47.02 10.77
N ARG A 189 44.43 -47.66 11.32
CA ARG A 189 44.57 -48.75 12.29
C ARG A 189 45.28 -49.96 11.69
N GLN A 190 44.90 -50.35 10.47
CA GLN A 190 45.56 -51.43 9.74
C GLN A 190 47.02 -51.09 9.42
N GLY A 191 47.30 -49.85 9.01
CA GLY A 191 48.67 -49.36 8.79
C GLY A 191 49.54 -49.49 10.05
N GLN A 192 49.03 -49.08 11.21
CA GLN A 192 49.75 -49.21 12.49
C GLN A 192 49.98 -50.68 12.88
N ALA A 193 48.98 -51.55 12.70
CA ALA A 193 49.10 -52.97 12.98
C ALA A 193 50.16 -53.63 12.07
N ASN A 194 50.12 -53.36 10.77
CA ASN A 194 51.09 -53.87 9.80
C ASN A 194 52.50 -53.37 10.10
N GLN A 195 52.66 -52.11 10.52
CA GLN A 195 53.95 -51.56 10.91
C GLN A 195 54.53 -52.24 12.16
N SER A 196 53.68 -52.54 13.15
CA SER A 196 54.07 -53.32 14.33
C SER A 196 54.51 -54.74 13.98
N ILE A 197 53.74 -55.43 13.13
CA ILE A 197 54.08 -56.77 12.63
C ILE A 197 55.41 -56.75 11.88
N THR A 198 55.60 -55.78 10.99
CA THR A 198 56.83 -55.63 10.21
C THR A 198 58.05 -55.40 11.10
N ALA A 199 57.93 -54.54 12.12
CA ALA A 199 58.99 -54.31 13.09
C ALA A 199 59.35 -55.58 13.89
N SER A 200 58.34 -56.35 14.30
CA SER A 200 58.53 -57.62 14.99
C SER A 200 59.23 -58.66 14.11
N LEU A 201 58.80 -58.80 12.85
CA LEU A 201 59.42 -59.70 11.87
C LEU A 201 60.87 -59.31 11.60
N HIS A 202 61.17 -58.02 11.45
CA HIS A 202 62.54 -57.55 11.24
C HIS A 202 63.44 -57.85 12.45
N LEU A 203 62.91 -57.70 13.67
CA LEU A 203 63.62 -58.07 14.89
C LEU A 203 63.89 -59.58 14.95
N GLN A 204 62.90 -60.41 14.63
CA GLN A 204 63.07 -61.87 14.58
C GLN A 204 64.08 -62.30 13.52
N LEU A 205 64.02 -61.71 12.32
CA LEU A 205 64.97 -61.98 11.25
C LEU A 205 66.40 -61.65 11.67
N SER A 206 66.62 -60.48 12.28
CA SER A 206 67.93 -60.07 12.80
C SER A 206 68.44 -61.04 13.86
N LYS A 207 67.60 -61.44 14.83
CA LYS A 207 67.96 -62.43 15.85
C LYS A 207 68.32 -63.78 15.24
N SER A 208 67.53 -64.25 14.26
CA SER A 208 67.79 -65.52 13.57
C SER A 208 69.10 -65.46 12.78
N LYS A 209 69.40 -64.34 12.13
CA LYS A 209 70.66 -64.13 11.40
C LYS A 209 71.86 -64.20 12.33
N VAL A 210 71.82 -63.51 13.47
CA VAL A 210 72.89 -63.56 14.48
C VAL A 210 73.08 -64.99 15.01
N SER A 211 71.98 -65.70 15.31
CA SER A 211 72.06 -67.10 15.75
C SER A 211 72.69 -68.01 14.69
N LEU A 212 72.34 -67.81 13.42
CA LEU A 212 72.92 -68.57 12.31
C LEU A 212 74.43 -68.30 12.19
N GLU A 213 74.86 -67.03 12.23
CA GLU A 213 76.27 -66.63 12.20
C GLU A 213 77.07 -67.24 13.36
N GLN A 214 76.47 -67.31 14.56
CA GLN A 214 77.09 -67.95 15.73
C GLN A 214 77.29 -69.46 15.53
N VAL A 215 76.27 -70.16 15.02
CA VAL A 215 76.36 -71.60 14.74
C VAL A 215 77.38 -71.86 13.63
N GLN A 216 77.37 -71.06 12.57
CA GLN A 216 78.34 -71.14 11.48
C GLN A 216 79.78 -70.92 11.99
N SER A 217 80.00 -69.93 12.84
CA SER A 217 81.33 -69.69 13.44
C SER A 217 81.79 -70.84 14.34
N ARG A 218 80.86 -71.51 15.06
CA ARG A 218 81.18 -72.72 15.83
C ARG A 218 81.51 -73.89 14.93
N TYR A 219 80.76 -74.08 13.85
CA TYR A 219 81.02 -75.10 12.83
C TYR A 219 82.40 -74.91 12.22
N GLU A 220 82.75 -73.70 11.77
CA GLU A 220 84.04 -73.43 11.14
C GLU A 220 85.21 -73.66 12.11
N ARG A 221 85.08 -73.26 13.39
CA ARG A 221 86.11 -73.59 14.40
C ARG A 221 86.28 -75.08 14.62
N LEU A 222 85.19 -75.85 14.65
CA LEU A 222 85.26 -77.30 14.76
C LEU A 222 85.93 -77.90 13.52
N ARG A 223 85.51 -77.46 12.34
CA ARG A 223 86.07 -77.85 11.05
C ARG A 223 87.58 -77.60 10.99
N VAL A 224 88.05 -76.42 11.40
CA VAL A 224 89.49 -76.10 11.49
C VAL A 224 90.22 -77.02 12.46
N LYS A 225 89.65 -77.32 13.65
CA LYS A 225 90.26 -78.26 14.60
C LYS A 225 90.39 -79.67 14.02
N ILE A 226 89.35 -80.13 13.31
CA ILE A 226 89.37 -81.43 12.64
C ILE A 226 90.43 -81.41 11.53
N LEU A 227 90.41 -80.42 10.63
CA LEU A 227 91.44 -80.22 9.60
C LEU A 227 92.85 -80.27 10.19
N GLN A 228 93.09 -79.52 11.26
CA GLN A 228 94.38 -79.48 11.93
C GLN A 228 94.75 -80.86 12.49
N ALA A 229 93.85 -81.54 13.21
CA ALA A 229 94.11 -82.87 13.77
C ALA A 229 94.42 -83.93 12.70
N VAL A 230 93.76 -83.83 11.54
CA VAL A 230 93.91 -84.75 10.41
C VAL A 230 95.24 -84.54 9.70
N TYR A 231 95.55 -83.31 9.33
CA TYR A 231 96.71 -82.99 8.50
C TYR A 231 98.00 -82.73 9.29
N THR A 232 97.93 -82.78 10.62
CA THR A 232 99.12 -82.91 11.49
C THR A 232 99.40 -84.36 11.90
N ALA A 233 98.55 -85.32 11.51
CA ALA A 233 98.79 -86.72 11.79
C ALA A 233 100.02 -87.25 11.00
N PRO A 234 100.89 -88.06 11.63
CA PRO A 234 102.07 -88.61 10.97
C PRO A 234 101.70 -89.40 9.70
N GLY A 235 102.37 -89.11 8.58
CA GLY A 235 102.19 -89.80 7.31
C GLY A 235 101.11 -89.22 6.38
N VAL A 236 100.37 -88.20 6.81
CA VAL A 236 99.33 -87.55 6.00
C VAL A 236 99.92 -86.34 5.26
N LYS A 237 99.66 -86.23 3.95
CA LYS A 237 100.15 -85.10 3.13
C LYS A 237 99.31 -83.85 3.38
N GLN A 238 99.97 -82.70 3.55
CA GLN A 238 99.26 -81.44 3.66
C GLN A 238 98.53 -81.08 2.34
N PRO A 239 97.32 -80.57 2.45
CA PRO A 239 96.51 -80.15 1.32
C PRO A 239 97.01 -78.82 0.77
N LEU A 240 97.01 -78.67 -0.56
CA LEU A 240 97.48 -77.47 -1.26
C LEU A 240 96.36 -76.48 -1.59
N ASN A 241 95.10 -76.93 -1.57
CA ASN A 241 93.89 -76.16 -1.92
C ASN A 241 92.82 -76.30 -0.83
N GLU A 242 91.74 -75.52 -0.92
CA GLU A 242 90.55 -75.71 -0.09
C GLU A 242 90.01 -77.14 -0.24
N ILE A 243 89.83 -77.82 0.89
CA ILE A 243 89.34 -79.21 0.95
C ILE A 243 87.85 -79.19 1.26
N SER A 244 87.07 -80.02 0.57
CA SER A 244 85.66 -80.23 0.90
C SER A 244 85.49 -81.10 2.15
N ASP A 245 84.38 -80.93 2.88
CA ASP A 245 84.12 -81.73 4.09
C ASP A 245 84.08 -83.24 3.79
N THR A 246 83.62 -83.62 2.60
CA THR A 246 83.62 -85.01 2.12
C THR A 246 85.04 -85.57 1.96
N GLU A 247 85.96 -84.81 1.35
CA GLU A 247 87.36 -85.22 1.17
C GLU A 247 88.13 -85.28 2.50
N LEU A 248 87.84 -84.35 3.40
CA LEU A 248 88.38 -84.33 4.77
C LEU A 248 87.96 -85.60 5.52
N LEU A 249 86.68 -85.94 5.50
CA LEU A 249 86.14 -87.14 6.14
C LEU A 249 86.72 -88.41 5.52
N GLN A 250 86.89 -88.46 4.19
CA GLN A 250 87.54 -89.59 3.53
C GLN A 250 88.99 -89.76 3.98
N THR A 251 89.73 -88.66 4.12
CA THR A 251 91.11 -88.69 4.61
C THR A 251 91.17 -89.14 6.07
N MET A 252 90.25 -88.66 6.92
CA MET A 252 90.10 -89.16 8.29
C MET A 252 89.90 -90.67 8.34
N GLN A 253 88.98 -91.18 7.51
CA GLN A 253 88.67 -92.60 7.46
C GLN A 253 89.90 -93.41 7.05
N ASN A 254 90.63 -92.97 6.02
CA ASN A 254 91.87 -93.62 5.59
C ASN A 254 92.91 -93.68 6.74
N ILE A 255 93.09 -92.60 7.51
CA ILE A 255 94.00 -92.59 8.68
C ILE A 255 93.54 -93.60 9.74
N ILE A 256 92.24 -93.66 10.02
CA ILE A 256 91.66 -94.59 10.99
C ILE A 256 91.89 -96.03 10.53
N ASP A 257 91.63 -96.33 9.26
CA ASP A 257 91.82 -97.66 8.67
C ASP A 257 93.30 -98.05 8.69
N ASP A 258 94.21 -97.16 8.30
CA ASP A 258 95.66 -97.37 8.35
C ASP A 258 96.14 -97.67 9.78
N ARG A 259 95.71 -96.87 10.76
CA ARG A 259 96.05 -97.10 12.18
C ARG A 259 95.45 -98.40 12.71
N THR A 260 94.24 -98.76 12.29
CA THR A 260 93.57 -100.00 12.68
C THR A 260 94.29 -101.22 12.11
N THR A 261 94.65 -101.20 10.82
CA THR A 261 95.43 -102.28 10.20
C THR A 261 96.84 -102.39 10.78
N PHE A 262 97.48 -101.27 11.13
CA PHE A 262 98.77 -101.27 11.82
C PHE A 262 98.65 -101.85 13.24
N HIS A 263 97.63 -101.46 14.00
CA HIS A 263 97.38 -102.01 15.33
C HIS A 263 97.10 -103.52 15.30
N GLN A 264 96.32 -104.01 14.33
CA GLN A 264 96.13 -105.45 14.10
C GLN A 264 97.44 -106.16 13.79
N ARG A 265 98.31 -105.56 12.96
CA ARG A 265 99.66 -106.10 12.69
C ARG A 265 100.55 -106.15 13.94
N LEU A 266 100.47 -105.18 14.83
CA LEU A 266 101.20 -105.19 16.11
C LEU A 266 100.66 -106.26 17.07
N GLN A 267 99.33 -106.42 17.16
CA GLN A 267 98.71 -107.50 17.94
C GLN A 267 99.14 -108.89 17.44
N GLN A 268 99.19 -109.11 16.12
CA GLN A 268 99.66 -110.36 15.53
C GLN A 268 101.15 -110.65 15.83
N LYS A 269 101.95 -109.62 16.13
CA LYS A 269 103.37 -109.74 16.52
C LYS A 269 103.60 -109.87 18.03
N GLY A 270 102.53 -109.93 18.83
CA GLY A 270 102.61 -110.20 20.27
C GLY A 270 102.99 -109.01 21.16
N GLU A 271 103.00 -107.77 20.65
CA GLU A 271 103.25 -106.58 21.46
C GLU A 271 102.02 -106.20 22.32
N LYS A 272 102.23 -105.94 23.61
CA LYS A 272 101.16 -105.47 24.53
C LYS A 272 100.79 -104.03 24.19
N MET A 273 99.63 -103.83 23.57
CA MET A 273 99.13 -102.51 23.17
C MET A 273 97.92 -102.05 24.02
N PRO A 274 97.81 -100.74 24.32
CA PRO A 274 96.61 -100.17 24.94
C PRO A 274 95.36 -100.33 24.06
N PRO A 275 94.15 -100.46 24.64
CA PRO A 275 92.90 -100.56 23.88
C PRO A 275 92.67 -99.31 23.00
N LEU A 276 92.23 -99.53 21.75
CA LEU A 276 91.93 -98.44 20.80
C LEU A 276 90.69 -97.60 21.17
N THR A 277 89.98 -97.95 22.23
CA THR A 277 88.78 -97.24 22.70
C THR A 277 88.85 -96.96 24.20
N THR A 278 89.07 -95.70 24.56
CA THR A 278 88.69 -95.15 25.87
C THR A 278 87.43 -94.31 25.66
N VAL A 279 86.27 -94.91 25.84
CA VAL A 279 85.00 -94.17 25.88
C VAL A 279 84.82 -93.66 27.30
N GLU A 280 85.29 -92.45 27.58
CA GLU A 280 84.66 -91.60 28.59
C GLU A 280 83.82 -90.58 27.86
N VAL A 281 82.50 -90.66 28.05
CA VAL A 281 81.53 -89.64 27.64
C VAL A 281 81.20 -88.82 28.89
N PRO A 282 81.68 -87.57 29.02
CA PRO A 282 81.12 -86.64 29.98
C PRO A 282 79.76 -86.16 29.46
N GLY A 283 78.70 -86.52 30.20
CA GLY A 283 77.32 -86.17 29.88
C GLY A 283 77.09 -84.66 29.74
N ALA A 284 76.64 -84.24 28.56
CA ALA A 284 76.04 -82.92 28.37
C ALA A 284 74.60 -82.95 28.90
N LYS A 285 74.33 -82.25 30.00
CA LYS A 285 72.96 -81.98 30.46
C LYS A 285 72.26 -81.09 29.44
N THR A 286 71.33 -81.67 28.68
CA THR A 286 70.42 -80.91 27.81
C THR A 286 69.28 -80.36 28.67
N THR A 287 69.42 -79.14 29.17
CA THR A 287 68.27 -78.40 29.70
C THR A 287 67.47 -77.86 28.51
N TYR A 288 66.40 -78.57 28.15
CA TYR A 288 65.35 -78.00 27.30
C TYR A 288 64.59 -76.95 28.12
N THR A 289 64.87 -75.67 27.88
CA THR A 289 63.94 -74.60 28.23
C THR A 289 62.87 -74.51 27.14
N SER A 290 61.74 -75.14 27.41
CA SER A 290 60.49 -74.96 26.68
C SER A 290 60.07 -73.49 26.71
N LEU A 291 60.15 -72.81 25.56
CA LEU A 291 59.45 -71.54 25.34
C LEU A 291 57.95 -71.83 25.24
N LYS A 292 57.20 -71.47 26.30
CA LYS A 292 55.76 -71.30 26.23
C LYS A 292 55.46 -70.13 25.29
N ARG A 293 54.69 -70.41 24.24
CA ARG A 293 53.93 -69.39 23.49
C ARG A 293 52.86 -68.84 24.44
N ASN A 294 52.83 -67.52 24.60
CA ASN A 294 51.60 -66.77 24.84
C ASN A 294 51.34 -66.00 23.54
#